data_AF-A0A255ZTQ4-F1
#
_entry.id   AF-A0A255ZTQ4-F1
#
_cell.length_a   1.000
_cell.length_b   1.000
_cell.length_c   1.000
_cell.angle_alpha   90.00
_cell.angle_beta   90.00
_cell.angle_gamma   90.00
#
_symmetry.space_group_name_H-M   'P 1'
#
loop_
_entity.id
_entity.type
_entity.pdbx_description
1 polymer ?
#
loop_
_entity_poly.entity_id
_entity_poly.type
_entity_poly.pdbx_seq_one_letter_code
_entity_poly.pdbx_strand_id
1 'polypeptide(L)'
;MITIDKIKIFDSYRGDIDGLARVGHDFEKKLFNNNDWSLIDGFYQDIELINRRLAAQTYIDQTFAKLKDNCNDESFDWFIGKIEHYNDFQKVAEILKQIRAFISKDTDTVWAGFDNADKFLDELNQDIEKIEKCNFQTLKKVHVEFLPTCTYQELSMSNGWSDKYIMLSTDFDKIYERMTERKTAHNSTLPKAGRKWWQKLFGSE
;
A
#
# COMPACT_ATOMS: atom_id res chain seq x y z
N MET A 1 13.00 18.32 -4.21
CA MET A 1 11.92 17.42 -4.66
C MET A 1 12.47 16.49 -5.73
N ILE A 2 12.16 15.21 -5.59
CA ILE A 2 12.40 14.14 -6.56
C ILE A 2 11.35 14.28 -7.66
N THR A 3 11.79 14.12 -8.91
CA THR A 3 10.96 14.20 -10.10
C THR A 3 11.12 12.92 -10.91
N ILE A 4 10.21 12.69 -11.86
CA ILE A 4 10.27 11.50 -12.71
C ILE A 4 11.58 11.41 -13.50
N ASP A 5 12.14 12.54 -13.94
CA ASP A 5 13.40 12.56 -14.69
C ASP A 5 14.59 12.12 -13.85
N LYS A 6 14.61 12.51 -12.56
CA LYS A 6 15.63 12.02 -11.61
C LYS A 6 15.54 10.51 -11.45
N ILE A 7 14.32 9.96 -11.36
CA ILE A 7 14.11 8.51 -11.27
C ILE A 7 14.58 7.81 -12.54
N LYS A 8 14.20 8.32 -13.72
CA LYS A 8 14.64 7.75 -15.01
C LYS A 8 16.15 7.72 -15.18
N ILE A 9 16.84 8.78 -14.76
CA ILE A 9 18.30 8.83 -14.78
C ILE A 9 18.86 7.83 -13.75
N PHE A 10 18.35 7.82 -12.52
CA PHE A 10 18.77 6.83 -11.52
C PHE A 10 18.66 5.39 -12.07
N ASP A 11 17.55 5.07 -12.73
CA ASP A 11 17.27 3.76 -13.33
C ASP A 11 18.19 3.43 -14.51
N SER A 12 18.54 4.41 -15.35
CA SER A 12 19.44 4.19 -16.49
C SER A 12 20.83 3.74 -16.03
N TYR A 13 21.29 4.26 -14.89
CA TYR A 13 22.51 3.84 -14.20
C TYR A 13 22.29 2.70 -13.20
N ARG A 14 21.06 2.21 -13.04
CA ARG A 14 20.70 1.12 -12.11
C ARG A 14 21.11 1.41 -10.65
N GLY A 15 21.04 2.67 -10.25
CA GLY A 15 21.46 3.13 -8.92
C GLY A 15 22.98 3.26 -8.72
N ASP A 16 23.80 3.00 -9.74
CA ASP A 16 25.26 3.18 -9.68
C ASP A 16 25.66 4.67 -9.82
N ILE A 17 25.84 5.34 -8.67
CA ILE A 17 26.22 6.76 -8.63
C ILE A 17 27.62 7.01 -9.24
N ASP A 18 28.53 6.03 -9.13
CA ASP A 18 29.85 6.12 -9.74
C ASP A 18 29.74 6.12 -11.27
N GLY A 19 28.79 5.37 -11.80
CA GLY A 19 28.43 5.39 -13.22
C GLY A 19 28.04 6.79 -13.68
N LEU A 20 27.10 7.44 -12.98
CA LEU A 20 26.73 8.83 -13.28
C LEU A 20 27.93 9.77 -13.17
N ALA A 21 28.75 9.65 -12.12
CA ALA A 21 29.89 10.53 -11.90
C ALA A 21 30.93 10.44 -13.02
N ARG A 22 31.26 9.23 -13.46
CA ARG A 22 32.35 8.97 -14.43
C ARG A 22 31.93 9.22 -15.87
N VAL A 23 30.74 8.76 -16.28
CA VAL A 23 30.34 8.74 -17.70
C VAL A 23 29.06 9.53 -17.98
N GLY A 24 28.37 10.02 -16.96
CA GLY A 24 27.13 10.76 -17.14
C GLY A 24 27.31 12.17 -17.68
N HIS A 25 26.28 12.64 -18.37
CA HIS A 25 26.27 13.97 -18.97
C HIS A 25 26.17 15.07 -17.91
N ASP A 26 26.74 16.24 -18.20
CA ASP A 26 26.75 17.36 -17.24
C ASP A 26 25.35 17.82 -16.84
N PHE A 27 24.37 17.76 -17.76
CA PHE A 27 22.99 18.12 -17.44
C PHE A 27 22.32 17.11 -16.49
N GLU A 28 22.67 15.82 -16.61
CA GLU A 28 22.18 14.77 -15.71
C GLU A 28 22.74 14.98 -14.30
N LYS A 29 24.06 15.21 -14.20
CA LYS A 29 24.75 15.48 -12.93
C LYS A 29 24.17 16.69 -12.21
N LYS A 30 23.90 17.77 -12.94
CA LYS A 30 23.32 19.01 -12.38
C LYS A 30 21.87 18.86 -11.91
N LEU A 31 21.17 17.79 -12.32
CA LEU A 31 19.79 17.57 -11.90
C LEU A 31 19.71 17.12 -10.44
N PHE A 32 20.72 16.42 -9.93
CA PHE A 32 20.72 15.85 -8.58
C PHE A 32 21.33 16.80 -7.55
N ASN A 33 20.67 16.95 -6.41
CA ASN A 33 21.27 17.47 -5.20
C ASN A 33 22.01 16.36 -4.44
N ASN A 34 22.86 16.74 -3.49
CA ASN A 34 23.73 15.82 -2.73
C ASN A 34 23.02 14.59 -2.14
N ASN A 35 21.74 14.70 -1.77
CA ASN A 35 20.99 13.62 -1.13
C ASN A 35 19.99 12.92 -2.06
N ASP A 36 19.70 13.45 -3.26
CA ASP A 36 18.60 12.95 -4.10
C ASP A 36 18.83 11.49 -4.53
N TRP A 37 20.07 11.15 -4.87
CA TRP A 37 20.43 9.79 -5.29
C TRP A 37 20.19 8.76 -4.18
N SER A 38 20.65 9.09 -2.96
CA SER A 38 20.48 8.22 -1.79
C SER A 38 19.02 8.11 -1.37
N LEU A 39 18.23 9.19 -1.53
CA LEU A 39 16.79 9.16 -1.27
C LEU A 39 16.04 8.23 -2.23
N ILE A 40 16.32 8.31 -3.53
CA ILE A 40 15.72 7.43 -4.53
C ILE A 40 16.06 5.97 -4.24
N ASP A 41 17.34 5.67 -3.95
CA ASP A 41 17.76 4.32 -3.57
C ASP A 41 17.03 3.83 -2.31
N GLY A 42 16.93 4.68 -1.28
CA GLY A 42 16.17 4.39 -0.07
C GLY A 42 14.70 4.07 -0.33
N PHE A 43 14.03 4.80 -1.22
CA PHE A 43 12.64 4.51 -1.59
C PHE A 43 12.47 3.14 -2.24
N TYR A 44 13.39 2.74 -3.13
CA TYR A 44 13.36 1.40 -3.69
C TYR A 44 13.54 0.31 -2.63
N GLN A 45 14.45 0.51 -1.67
CA GLN A 45 14.67 -0.42 -0.59
C GLN A 45 13.44 -0.53 0.32
N ASP A 46 12.85 0.61 0.69
CA ASP A 46 11.63 0.67 1.49
C ASP A 46 10.49 -0.10 0.81
N ILE A 47 10.21 0.19 -0.46
CA ILE A 47 9.16 -0.47 -1.23
C ILE A 47 9.41 -1.98 -1.34
N GLU A 48 10.66 -2.40 -1.47
CA GLU A 48 10.99 -3.83 -1.49
C GLU A 48 10.67 -4.52 -0.16
N LEU A 49 10.95 -3.89 0.97
CA LEU A 49 10.59 -4.42 2.29
C LEU A 49 9.07 -4.52 2.47
N ILE A 50 8.33 -3.54 1.95
CA ILE A 50 6.86 -3.53 1.95
C ILE A 50 6.33 -4.69 1.11
N ASN A 51 6.82 -4.85 -0.12
CA ASN A 51 6.40 -5.91 -1.04
C ASN A 51 6.67 -7.30 -0.48
N ARG A 52 7.80 -7.47 0.22
CA ARG A 52 8.15 -8.72 0.92
C ARG A 52 7.38 -8.93 2.21
N ARG A 53 6.56 -7.97 2.64
CA ARG A 53 5.80 -7.99 3.90
C ARG A 53 6.71 -8.14 5.13
N LEU A 54 7.90 -7.52 5.08
CA LEU A 54 8.89 -7.51 6.15
C LEU A 54 8.91 -6.20 6.95
N ALA A 55 8.20 -5.18 6.47
CA ALA A 55 8.06 -3.89 7.15
C ALA A 55 6.95 -3.92 8.21
N ALA A 56 7.22 -3.35 9.38
CA ALA A 56 6.18 -3.03 10.37
C ALA A 56 5.31 -1.85 9.89
N GLN A 57 4.08 -1.72 10.39
CA GLN A 57 3.17 -0.65 9.92
C GLN A 57 3.76 0.75 10.10
N THR A 58 4.40 1.03 11.24
CA THR A 58 5.04 2.33 11.49
C THR A 58 6.13 2.66 10.47
N TYR A 59 6.82 1.64 9.93
CA TYR A 59 7.79 1.82 8.85
C TYR A 59 7.10 2.19 7.55
N ILE A 60 6.01 1.49 7.21
CA ILE A 60 5.20 1.78 6.01
C ILE A 60 4.69 3.22 6.07
N ASP A 61 4.11 3.63 7.19
CA ASP A 61 3.61 4.99 7.39
C ASP A 61 4.71 6.04 7.19
N GLN A 62 5.91 5.77 7.72
CA GLN A 62 7.08 6.62 7.52
C GLN A 62 7.54 6.65 6.06
N THR A 63 7.53 5.53 5.35
CA THR A 63 7.87 5.48 3.91
C THR A 63 6.89 6.32 3.11
N PHE A 64 5.57 6.20 3.35
CA PHE A 64 4.57 7.03 2.68
C PHE A 64 4.76 8.52 2.97
N ALA A 65 5.03 8.88 4.23
CA ALA A 65 5.33 10.26 4.62
C ALA A 65 6.58 10.79 3.91
N LYS A 66 7.68 10.03 3.92
CA LYS A 66 8.92 10.40 3.23
C LYS A 66 8.72 10.56 1.73
N LEU A 67 7.98 9.66 1.08
CA LEU A 67 7.64 9.78 -0.33
C LEU A 67 6.87 11.07 -0.59
N LYS A 68 5.84 11.37 0.21
CA LYS A 68 5.03 12.58 0.06
C LYS A 68 5.83 13.87 0.28
N ASP A 69 6.74 13.87 1.26
CA ASP A 69 7.54 15.05 1.61
C ASP A 69 8.67 15.34 0.60
N ASN A 70 9.11 14.32 -0.14
CA ASN A 70 10.29 14.43 -1.00
C ASN A 70 9.99 14.32 -2.50
N CYS A 71 8.85 13.76 -2.92
CA CYS A 71 8.47 13.57 -4.31
C CYS A 71 7.45 14.61 -4.79
N ASN A 72 7.45 14.91 -6.10
CA ASN A 72 6.29 15.54 -6.73
C ASN A 72 5.19 14.50 -6.97
N ASP A 73 3.98 14.94 -7.31
CA ASP A 73 2.82 14.03 -7.49
C ASP A 73 3.12 12.89 -8.49
N GLU A 74 3.71 13.20 -9.64
CA GLU A 74 4.03 12.19 -10.67
C GLU A 74 5.04 11.14 -10.16
N SER A 75 6.09 11.55 -9.45
CA SER A 75 7.07 10.61 -8.90
C SER A 75 6.56 9.87 -7.67
N PHE A 76 5.67 10.48 -6.88
CA PHE A 76 4.96 9.82 -5.80
C PHE A 76 4.10 8.68 -6.36
N ASP A 77 3.25 8.96 -7.34
CA ASP A 77 2.41 7.96 -8.01
C ASP A 77 3.27 6.86 -8.64
N TRP A 78 4.41 7.23 -9.24
CA TRP A 78 5.34 6.27 -9.81
C TRP A 78 5.86 5.27 -8.78
N PHE A 79 6.30 5.74 -7.60
CA PHE A 79 6.82 4.88 -6.54
C PHE A 79 5.71 4.03 -5.90
N ILE A 80 4.58 4.65 -5.58
CA ILE A 80 3.45 3.95 -4.98
C ILE A 80 2.90 2.86 -5.91
N GLY A 81 2.91 3.10 -7.23
CA GLY A 81 2.59 2.10 -8.25
C GLY A 81 3.54 0.88 -8.28
N LYS A 82 4.69 0.93 -7.59
CA LYS A 82 5.59 -0.23 -7.41
C LYS A 82 5.26 -1.08 -6.19
N ILE A 83 4.38 -0.60 -5.29
CA ILE A 83 3.93 -1.39 -4.14
C ILE A 83 2.94 -2.44 -4.64
N GLU A 84 3.25 -3.71 -4.38
CA GLU A 84 2.41 -4.84 -4.79
C GLU A 84 1.03 -4.73 -4.11
N HIS A 85 -0.02 -4.94 -4.91
CA HIS A 85 -1.42 -4.82 -4.47
C HIS A 85 -1.84 -3.42 -3.97
N TYR A 86 -1.06 -2.35 -4.19
CA TYR A 86 -1.48 -1.00 -3.76
C TYR A 86 -2.88 -0.64 -4.28
N ASN A 87 -3.13 -0.82 -5.58
CA ASN A 87 -4.44 -0.55 -6.18
C ASN A 87 -5.55 -1.45 -5.62
N ASP A 88 -5.22 -2.67 -5.19
CA ASP A 88 -6.18 -3.58 -4.57
C ASP A 88 -6.55 -3.09 -3.16
N PHE A 89 -5.57 -2.65 -2.37
CA PHE A 89 -5.81 -1.96 -1.10
C PHE A 89 -6.69 -0.71 -1.27
N GLN A 90 -6.43 0.12 -2.29
CA GLN A 90 -7.27 1.30 -2.55
C GLN A 90 -8.73 0.92 -2.89
N LYS A 91 -8.94 -0.17 -3.63
CA LYS A 91 -10.29 -0.69 -3.90
C LYS A 91 -10.99 -1.19 -2.64
N VAL A 92 -10.27 -1.88 -1.76
CA VAL A 92 -10.81 -2.28 -0.45
C VAL A 92 -11.19 -1.06 0.37
N ALA A 93 -10.34 -0.02 0.42
CA ALA A 93 -10.67 1.24 1.09
C ALA A 93 -11.94 1.87 0.52
N GLU A 94 -12.13 1.83 -0.79
CA GLU A 94 -13.35 2.34 -1.43
C GLU A 94 -14.60 1.54 -1.07
N ILE A 95 -14.50 0.21 -0.98
CA ILE A 95 -15.59 -0.64 -0.49
C ILE A 95 -15.97 -0.24 0.95
N LEU A 96 -14.96 -0.03 1.82
CA LEU A 96 -15.19 0.40 3.21
C LEU A 96 -15.79 1.81 3.28
N LYS A 97 -15.39 2.72 2.40
CA LYS A 97 -16.00 4.07 2.29
C LYS A 97 -17.46 4.00 1.84
N GLN A 98 -17.82 3.06 0.97
CA GLN A 98 -19.22 2.82 0.60
C GLN A 98 -20.02 2.29 1.80
N ILE A 99 -19.48 1.36 2.58
CA ILE A 99 -20.11 0.91 3.83
C ILE A 99 -20.29 2.09 4.78
N ARG A 100 -19.24 2.88 4.99
CA ARG A 100 -19.26 4.11 5.80
C ARG A 100 -20.41 5.05 5.42
N ALA A 101 -20.68 5.20 4.13
CA ALA A 101 -21.71 6.10 3.62
C ALA A 101 -23.15 5.64 3.96
N PHE A 102 -23.37 4.36 4.27
CA PHE A 102 -24.67 3.84 4.72
C PHE A 102 -24.93 4.02 6.22
N ILE A 103 -23.92 4.43 6.99
CA ILE A 103 -24.01 4.56 8.44
C ILE A 103 -24.30 6.00 8.81
N SER A 104 -25.31 6.19 9.66
CA SER A 104 -25.71 7.46 10.25
C SER A 104 -25.79 7.31 11.78
N LYS A 105 -26.11 8.39 12.49
CA LYS A 105 -26.31 8.35 13.95
C LYS A 105 -27.46 7.44 14.38
N ASP A 106 -28.42 7.21 13.49
CA ASP A 106 -29.61 6.39 13.75
C ASP A 106 -29.41 4.92 13.33
N THR A 107 -28.22 4.56 12.83
CA THR A 107 -27.90 3.18 12.44
C THR A 107 -27.97 2.25 13.64
N ASP A 108 -28.75 1.17 13.50
CA ASP A 108 -28.78 0.11 14.50
C ASP A 108 -27.46 -0.66 14.44
N THR A 109 -26.71 -0.59 15.55
CA THR A 109 -25.39 -1.18 15.71
C THR A 109 -25.35 -2.23 16.84
N VAL A 110 -26.50 -2.53 17.46
CA VAL A 110 -26.59 -3.44 18.61
C VAL A 110 -26.14 -4.85 18.23
N TRP A 111 -26.57 -5.33 17.06
CA TRP A 111 -26.20 -6.66 16.57
C TRP A 111 -24.76 -6.76 16.06
N ALA A 112 -24.14 -5.61 15.77
CA ALA A 112 -22.74 -5.52 15.40
C ALA A 112 -21.78 -5.46 16.60
N GLY A 113 -22.30 -5.47 17.83
CA GLY A 113 -21.48 -5.44 19.05
C GLY A 113 -20.92 -4.05 19.40
N PHE A 114 -21.48 -2.97 18.85
CA PHE A 114 -21.08 -1.60 19.15
C PHE A 114 -22.09 -0.90 20.07
N ASP A 115 -21.58 -0.10 21.00
CA ASP A 115 -22.43 0.70 21.90
C ASP A 115 -23.22 1.78 21.16
N ASN A 116 -22.66 2.32 20.07
CA ASN A 116 -23.28 3.32 19.21
C ASN A 116 -22.57 3.42 17.85
N ALA A 117 -23.26 4.06 16.89
CA ALA A 117 -22.76 4.29 15.55
C ALA A 117 -21.49 5.15 15.47
N ASP A 118 -21.27 6.09 16.39
CA ASP A 118 -20.09 6.95 16.38
C ASP A 118 -18.80 6.14 16.64
N LYS A 119 -18.82 5.22 17.63
CA LYS A 119 -17.68 4.32 17.91
C LYS A 119 -17.34 3.43 16.72
N PHE A 120 -18.38 2.90 16.06
CA PHE A 120 -18.18 2.08 14.88
C PHE A 120 -17.59 2.89 13.72
N LEU A 121 -18.09 4.11 13.50
CA LEU A 121 -17.54 5.01 12.48
C LEU A 121 -16.07 5.36 12.75
N ASP A 122 -15.69 5.60 14.00
CA ASP A 122 -14.30 5.85 14.38
C ASP A 122 -13.40 4.66 14.05
N GLU A 123 -13.83 3.44 14.39
CA GLU A 123 -13.09 2.22 14.07
C GLU A 123 -13.00 1.98 12.56
N LEU A 124 -14.10 2.16 11.83
CA LEU A 124 -14.15 2.03 10.37
C LEU A 124 -13.25 3.06 9.68
N ASN A 125 -13.21 4.31 10.16
CA ASN A 125 -12.33 5.35 9.62
C ASN A 125 -10.85 4.99 9.85
N GLN A 126 -10.50 4.45 11.03
CA GLN A 126 -9.14 3.98 11.30
C GLN A 126 -8.75 2.79 10.42
N ASP A 127 -9.68 1.86 10.18
CA ASP A 127 -9.43 0.73 9.28
C ASP A 127 -9.24 1.20 7.84
N ILE A 128 -10.06 2.14 7.35
CA ILE A 128 -9.89 2.77 6.03
C ILE A 128 -8.49 3.36 5.89
N GLU A 129 -8.06 4.19 6.86
CA GLU A 129 -6.73 4.83 6.81
C GLU A 129 -5.60 3.78 6.76
N LYS A 130 -5.69 2.73 7.58
CA LYS A 130 -4.69 1.65 7.59
C LYS A 130 -4.70 0.84 6.29
N ILE A 131 -5.87 0.58 5.71
CA ILE A 131 -6.00 -0.12 4.42
C ILE A 131 -5.38 0.72 3.30
N GLU A 132 -5.62 2.04 3.27
CA GLU A 132 -5.01 2.94 2.29
C GLU A 132 -3.47 2.91 2.36
N LYS A 133 -2.90 2.60 3.53
CA LYS A 133 -1.47 2.43 3.80
C LYS A 133 -1.02 0.95 3.78
N CYS A 134 -1.70 0.10 3.01
CA CYS A 134 -1.32 -1.29 2.74
C CYS A 134 -1.18 -2.20 3.99
N ASN A 135 -1.98 -1.96 5.03
CA ASN A 135 -1.91 -2.74 6.27
C ASN A 135 -2.55 -4.14 6.11
N PHE A 136 -1.71 -5.18 6.00
CA PHE A 136 -2.17 -6.57 5.88
C PHE A 136 -2.85 -7.13 7.14
N GLN A 137 -2.54 -6.63 8.33
CA GLN A 137 -3.22 -7.08 9.56
C GLN A 137 -4.66 -6.57 9.58
N THR A 138 -4.84 -5.30 9.21
CA THR A 138 -6.17 -4.69 9.08
C THR A 138 -6.95 -5.35 7.95
N LEU A 139 -6.31 -5.71 6.83
CA LEU A 139 -6.97 -6.46 5.75
C LEU A 139 -7.55 -7.80 6.24
N LYS A 140 -6.81 -8.54 7.08
CA LYS A 140 -7.31 -9.79 7.68
C LYS A 140 -8.46 -9.55 8.65
N LYS A 141 -8.38 -8.50 9.47
CA LYS A 141 -9.47 -8.08 10.36
C LYS A 141 -10.73 -7.79 9.54
N VAL A 142 -10.61 -6.92 8.54
CA VAL A 142 -11.72 -6.55 7.64
C VAL A 142 -12.31 -7.79 6.96
N HIS A 143 -11.50 -8.75 6.52
CA HIS A 143 -12.01 -10.00 5.95
C HIS A 143 -12.89 -10.79 6.94
N VAL A 144 -12.56 -10.80 8.23
CA VAL A 144 -13.43 -11.42 9.26
C VAL A 144 -14.78 -10.69 9.35
N GLU A 145 -14.79 -9.36 9.26
CA GLU A 145 -16.03 -8.56 9.31
C GLU A 145 -16.96 -8.79 8.11
N PHE A 146 -16.42 -9.25 6.98
CA PHE A 146 -17.15 -9.65 5.77
C PHE A 146 -17.65 -11.10 5.78
N LEU A 147 -17.26 -11.92 6.78
CA LEU A 147 -17.73 -13.31 6.86
C LEU A 147 -19.26 -13.36 7.12
N PRO A 148 -19.91 -14.49 6.81
CA PRO A 148 -21.31 -14.67 7.14
C PRO A 148 -21.59 -14.41 8.62
N THR A 149 -22.74 -13.79 8.91
CA THR A 149 -23.22 -13.45 10.27
C THR A 149 -22.28 -12.53 11.06
N CYS A 150 -21.33 -11.89 10.40
CA CYS A 150 -20.44 -10.90 11.01
C CYS A 150 -20.96 -9.47 10.80
N THR A 151 -20.22 -8.52 11.38
CA THR A 151 -20.57 -7.11 11.51
C THR A 151 -21.24 -6.51 10.28
N TYR A 152 -20.62 -6.58 9.10
CA TYR A 152 -21.16 -5.88 7.94
C TYR A 152 -22.43 -6.53 7.38
N GLN A 153 -22.57 -7.84 7.50
CA GLN A 153 -23.82 -8.52 7.11
C GLN A 153 -24.96 -8.14 8.06
N GLU A 154 -24.73 -8.22 9.37
CA GLU A 154 -25.76 -7.90 10.38
C GLU A 154 -26.21 -6.43 10.24
N LEU A 155 -25.26 -5.50 10.08
CA LEU A 155 -25.58 -4.09 9.83
C LEU A 155 -26.41 -3.91 8.56
N SER A 156 -26.08 -4.64 7.49
CA SER A 156 -26.81 -4.55 6.23
C SER A 156 -28.27 -4.99 6.35
N MET A 157 -28.51 -6.04 7.13
CA MET A 157 -29.84 -6.60 7.35
C MET A 157 -30.67 -5.69 8.23
N SER A 158 -30.10 -5.18 9.34
CA SER A 158 -30.79 -4.28 10.26
C SER A 158 -31.13 -2.92 9.62
N ASN A 159 -30.33 -2.47 8.64
CA ASN A 159 -30.46 -1.13 8.05
C ASN A 159 -30.94 -1.14 6.59
N GLY A 160 -31.37 -2.29 6.07
CA GLY A 160 -32.09 -2.40 4.79
C GLY A 160 -31.24 -2.27 3.52
N TRP A 161 -29.95 -2.59 3.58
CA TRP A 161 -29.03 -2.53 2.43
C TRP A 161 -28.34 -3.88 2.10
N SER A 162 -28.95 -5.01 2.48
CA SER A 162 -28.45 -6.37 2.23
C SER A 162 -28.06 -6.65 0.78
N ASP A 163 -28.84 -6.18 -0.20
CA ASP A 163 -28.52 -6.39 -1.62
C ASP A 163 -27.20 -5.70 -2.01
N LYS A 164 -26.95 -4.50 -1.46
CA LYS A 164 -25.68 -3.79 -1.64
C LYS A 164 -24.55 -4.48 -0.93
N TYR A 165 -24.78 -5.00 0.27
CA TYR A 165 -23.79 -5.80 0.99
C TYR A 165 -23.31 -7.00 0.16
N ILE A 166 -24.23 -7.77 -0.45
CA ILE A 166 -23.86 -8.93 -1.27
C ILE A 166 -22.94 -8.51 -2.42
N MET A 167 -23.23 -7.39 -3.09
CA MET A 167 -22.36 -6.86 -4.16
C MET A 167 -20.98 -6.49 -3.62
N LEU A 168 -20.92 -5.72 -2.52
CA LEU A 168 -19.67 -5.26 -1.91
C LEU A 168 -18.83 -6.43 -1.38
N SER A 169 -19.44 -7.41 -0.72
CA SER A 169 -18.79 -8.62 -0.23
C SER A 169 -18.22 -9.44 -1.38
N THR A 170 -18.99 -9.63 -2.46
CA THR A 170 -18.52 -10.37 -3.64
C THR A 170 -17.29 -9.71 -4.28
N ASP A 171 -17.26 -8.38 -4.34
CA ASP A 171 -16.12 -7.65 -4.88
C ASP A 171 -14.92 -7.67 -3.92
N PHE A 172 -15.18 -7.58 -2.62
CA PHE A 172 -14.15 -7.72 -1.59
C PHE A 172 -13.48 -9.10 -1.65
N ASP A 173 -14.25 -10.19 -1.69
CA ASP A 173 -13.73 -11.56 -1.72
C ASP A 173 -12.78 -11.78 -2.91
N LYS A 174 -13.16 -11.34 -4.11
CA LYS A 174 -12.31 -11.41 -5.32
C LYS A 174 -11.00 -10.64 -5.17
N ILE A 175 -11.02 -9.50 -4.47
CA ILE A 175 -9.82 -8.71 -4.24
C ILE A 175 -8.94 -9.41 -3.19
N TYR A 176 -9.55 -9.87 -2.10
CA TYR A 176 -8.87 -10.53 -1.00
C TYR A 176 -8.18 -11.83 -1.44
N GLU A 177 -8.85 -12.66 -2.25
CA GLU A 177 -8.26 -13.86 -2.85
C GLU A 177 -7.01 -13.50 -3.65
N ARG A 178 -7.09 -12.54 -4.58
CA ARG A 178 -5.95 -12.09 -5.38
C ARG A 178 -4.77 -11.57 -4.53
N MET A 179 -5.04 -10.92 -3.41
CA MET A 179 -4.00 -10.36 -2.51
C MET A 179 -3.37 -11.43 -1.60
N THR A 180 -4.05 -12.54 -1.36
CA THR A 180 -3.62 -13.60 -0.44
C THR A 180 -3.17 -14.87 -1.14
N GLU A 181 -3.52 -15.06 -2.41
CA GLU A 181 -2.92 -16.01 -3.32
C GLU A 181 -1.40 -15.82 -3.34
N ARG A 182 -0.68 -16.70 -2.65
CA ARG A 182 0.77 -16.74 -2.75
C ARG A 182 1.13 -17.14 -4.17
N LYS A 183 1.73 -16.24 -4.95
CA LYS A 183 2.52 -16.65 -6.11
C LYS A 183 3.56 -17.66 -5.60
N THR A 184 3.41 -18.92 -5.98
CA THR A 184 4.46 -19.93 -5.81
C THR A 184 5.74 -19.34 -6.41
N ALA A 185 6.80 -19.36 -5.61
CA ALA A 185 8.00 -18.56 -5.79
C ALA A 185 8.69 -18.77 -7.14
N HIS A 186 8.31 -18.03 -8.20
CA HIS A 186 9.14 -18.00 -9.41
C HIS A 186 9.10 -16.77 -10.32
N ASN A 187 8.33 -15.71 -10.04
CA ASN A 187 8.30 -14.54 -10.93
C ASN A 187 8.50 -13.22 -10.18
N SER A 188 9.72 -12.94 -9.71
CA SER A 188 10.11 -11.58 -9.32
C SER A 188 10.45 -10.76 -10.58
N THR A 189 9.64 -9.74 -10.90
CA THR A 189 9.85 -8.82 -12.03
C THR A 189 10.75 -7.63 -11.71
N LEU A 190 11.37 -7.58 -10.53
CA LEU A 190 12.30 -6.51 -10.18
C LEU A 190 13.68 -6.70 -10.86
N PRO A 191 14.31 -5.63 -11.36
CA PRO A 191 15.62 -5.69 -12.00
C PRO A 191 16.66 -6.36 -11.09
N LYS A 192 17.55 -7.16 -11.70
CA LYS A 192 18.62 -7.92 -11.02
C LYS A 192 19.53 -7.08 -10.08
N ALA A 193 19.48 -5.75 -10.13
CA ALA A 193 20.29 -4.85 -9.30
C ALA A 193 19.98 -5.01 -7.80
N GLY A 194 18.70 -5.10 -7.42
CA GLY A 194 18.30 -5.33 -6.02
C GLY A 194 18.69 -6.72 -5.48
N ARG A 195 19.08 -7.67 -6.35
CA ARG A 195 19.60 -8.98 -5.91
C ARG A 195 21.09 -8.95 -5.59
N LYS A 196 21.88 -8.14 -6.30
CA LYS A 196 23.36 -8.17 -6.20
C LYS A 196 23.91 -7.59 -4.91
N TRP A 197 23.27 -6.57 -4.34
CA TRP A 197 23.72 -5.97 -3.08
C TRP A 197 23.44 -6.89 -1.87
N TRP A 198 22.25 -7.49 -1.80
CA TRP A 198 21.86 -8.43 -0.74
C TRP A 198 22.59 -9.78 -0.82
N GLN A 199 22.85 -10.32 -2.02
CA GLN A 199 23.67 -11.54 -2.19
C GLN A 199 25.10 -11.35 -1.68
N LYS A 200 25.60 -10.11 -1.64
CA LYS A 200 26.94 -9.79 -1.14
C LYS A 200 26.98 -9.61 0.39
N LEU A 201 25.84 -9.34 1.02
CA LEU A 201 25.68 -9.08 2.45
C LEU A 201 25.22 -10.31 3.26
N PHE A 202 24.43 -11.19 2.65
CA PHE A 202 23.89 -12.41 3.30
C PHE A 202 24.24 -13.71 2.56
N GLY A 203 24.95 -13.62 1.43
CA GLY A 203 25.47 -14.78 0.70
C GLY A 203 26.89 -15.07 1.12
N SER A 204 27.07 -15.66 2.30
CA SER A 204 28.29 -16.36 2.68
C SER A 204 27.90 -17.76 3.15
N GLU A 205 27.81 -18.68 2.20
CA GLU A 205 28.26 -20.07 2.30
C GLU A 205 28.86 -20.47 0.95
#